data_AF-A0A957VSD8-F1
#
_entry.id   AF-A0A957VSD8-F1
#
_cell.length_a   1.000
_cell.length_b   1.000
_cell.length_c   1.000
_cell.angle_alpha   90.00
_cell.angle_beta   90.00
_cell.angle_gamma   90.00
#
_symmetry.space_group_name_H-M   'P 1'
#
loop_
_entity.id
_entity.type
_entity.pdbx_description
1 polymer ?
#
loop_
_entity_poly.entity_id
_entity_poly.type
_entity_poly.pdbx_seq_one_letter_code
_entity_poly.pdbx_strand_id
1 'polypeptide(L)'
;PLYSAGPVLAEGVLPKGVGFAVAREKSSYGSAAMRETTELLDGWSVEAIRRMGGAAVKLLLHYHPDAPNAAAQEDVVRQVAAECDTYEIPLMLEPICYPLDPDQQKSDPAFAAQRPELVLESARRLVPLGVDILKAEFPTDANHETDEAKMVDYCRSLSEISGDVPWVLLSAGVNFATFQRQVEIACKAGASGFVAGRAIWNEALEMAGESARNRFLNTIAVSRLRVLADTANYRATSWPVRVGKRTPRCEEGWYEGYSR
;
A
#
# COMPACT_ATOMS: atom_id res chain seq x y z
N PRO A 1 19.83 9.31 -2.89
CA PRO A 1 18.91 10.35 -3.40
C PRO A 1 18.02 10.91 -2.29
N LEU A 2 17.95 12.23 -2.19
CA LEU A 2 17.10 13.00 -1.26
C LEU A 2 15.63 13.10 -1.75
N TYR A 3 15.21 12.34 -2.75
CA TYR A 3 13.88 12.46 -3.35
C TYR A 3 12.82 11.80 -2.47
N SER A 4 12.20 12.62 -1.62
CA SER A 4 11.00 12.30 -0.84
C SER A 4 10.02 13.46 -0.98
N ALA A 5 9.00 13.53 -0.11
CA ALA A 5 7.94 14.52 -0.19
C ALA A 5 8.46 15.98 -0.15
N GLY A 6 9.51 16.28 0.62
CA GLY A 6 10.07 17.64 0.75
C GLY A 6 10.54 18.25 -0.59
N PRO A 7 11.53 17.65 -1.29
CA PRO A 7 12.00 18.17 -2.57
C PRO A 7 10.94 18.20 -3.67
N VAL A 8 10.03 17.21 -3.71
CA VAL A 8 8.92 17.19 -4.68
C VAL A 8 8.02 18.43 -4.53
N LEU A 9 7.75 18.85 -3.29
CA LEU A 9 6.97 20.07 -3.03
C LEU A 9 7.78 21.34 -3.34
N ALA A 10 9.05 21.39 -2.93
CA ALA A 10 9.91 22.55 -3.16
C ALA A 10 10.13 22.85 -4.65
N GLU A 11 10.24 21.80 -5.48
CA GLU A 11 10.41 21.93 -6.93
C GLU A 11 9.08 22.18 -7.66
N GLY A 12 7.93 22.05 -6.97
CA GLY A 12 6.60 22.28 -7.57
C GLY A 12 6.24 21.26 -8.66
N VAL A 13 6.82 20.05 -8.63
CA VAL A 13 6.64 19.03 -9.67
C VAL A 13 5.39 18.16 -9.48
N LEU A 14 4.71 18.27 -8.33
CA LEU A 14 3.44 17.58 -8.10
C LEU A 14 2.31 18.26 -8.87
N PRO A 15 1.59 17.56 -9.78
CA PRO A 15 0.50 18.16 -10.53
C PRO A 15 -0.65 18.63 -9.63
N LYS A 16 -1.34 19.71 -10.04
CA LYS A 16 -2.53 20.20 -9.34
C LYS A 16 -3.61 19.12 -9.27
N GLY A 17 -4.24 18.98 -8.11
CA GLY A 17 -5.31 18.01 -7.88
C GLY A 17 -4.82 16.59 -7.59
N VAL A 18 -3.51 16.35 -7.53
CA VAL A 18 -2.95 15.05 -7.13
C VAL A 18 -2.55 15.10 -5.65
N GLY A 19 -3.17 14.27 -4.83
CA GLY A 19 -2.76 14.05 -3.43
C GLY A 19 -1.50 13.17 -3.35
N PHE A 20 -0.78 13.25 -2.24
CA PHE A 20 0.41 12.43 -2.00
C PHE A 20 0.38 11.83 -0.59
N ALA A 21 0.76 10.56 -0.48
CA ALA A 21 0.95 9.89 0.79
C ALA A 21 2.43 9.98 1.21
N VAL A 22 2.69 10.12 2.51
CA VAL A 22 4.06 10.26 3.02
C VAL A 22 4.38 9.15 4.01
N ALA A 23 5.54 8.52 3.82
CA ALA A 23 6.02 7.44 4.69
C ALA A 23 6.32 7.96 6.11
N ARG A 24 5.99 7.13 7.11
CA ARG A 24 6.28 7.36 8.53
C ARG A 24 7.39 6.46 9.04
N GLU A 25 7.54 5.27 8.43
CA GLU A 25 8.59 4.30 8.76
C GLU A 25 9.97 4.77 8.35
N LYS A 26 10.98 4.34 9.10
CA LYS A 26 12.37 4.36 8.65
C LYS A 26 12.54 3.28 7.59
N SER A 27 13.20 3.61 6.48
CA SER A 27 13.50 2.62 5.45
C SER A 27 14.42 1.55 6.02
N SER A 28 13.96 0.30 6.01
CA SER A 28 14.76 -0.85 6.41
C SER A 28 14.94 -1.75 5.18
N TYR A 29 16.17 -2.21 4.95
CA TYR A 29 16.53 -3.04 3.80
C TYR A 29 17.28 -4.29 4.29
N GLY A 30 17.01 -5.42 3.66
CA GLY A 30 17.66 -6.70 3.97
C GLY A 30 16.81 -7.63 4.83
N SER A 31 17.22 -8.90 4.94
CA SER A 31 16.47 -9.96 5.62
C SER A 31 16.43 -9.81 7.14
N ALA A 32 17.46 -9.21 7.74
CA ALA A 32 17.52 -8.95 9.19
C ALA A 32 16.48 -7.90 9.61
N ALA A 33 16.37 -6.82 8.83
CA ALA A 33 15.41 -5.74 9.02
C ALA A 33 13.93 -6.20 9.02
N MET A 34 13.61 -7.30 8.35
CA MET A 34 12.24 -7.85 8.33
C MET A 34 11.82 -8.44 9.69
N ARG A 35 12.80 -8.80 10.52
CA ARG A 35 12.61 -9.51 11.81
C ARG A 35 12.67 -8.58 13.02
N GLU A 36 12.99 -7.32 12.79
CA GLU A 36 13.00 -6.28 13.82
C GLU A 36 11.64 -5.56 13.82
N THR A 37 11.28 -4.98 14.96
CA THR A 37 10.10 -4.10 15.04
C THR A 37 10.35 -2.86 14.19
N THR A 38 9.33 -2.41 13.46
CA THR A 38 9.44 -1.22 12.60
C THR A 38 9.81 0.01 13.44
N GLU A 39 10.91 0.65 13.09
CA GLU A 39 11.29 1.96 13.63
C GLU A 39 10.59 3.08 12.85
N LEU A 40 10.14 4.10 13.57
CA LEU A 40 9.59 5.32 12.98
C LEU A 40 10.71 6.36 12.81
N LEU A 41 10.61 7.22 11.80
CA LEU A 41 11.60 8.29 11.58
C LEU A 41 11.62 9.30 12.73
N ASP A 42 12.79 9.52 13.34
CA ASP A 42 13.00 10.51 14.40
C ASP A 42 12.78 11.93 13.88
N GLY A 43 12.07 12.76 14.65
CA GLY A 43 11.75 14.14 14.28
C GLY A 43 10.77 14.30 13.12
N TRP A 44 10.27 13.20 12.56
CA TRP A 44 9.20 13.19 11.56
C TRP A 44 7.90 12.74 12.23
N SER A 45 6.82 13.52 12.15
CA SER A 45 5.55 13.21 12.83
C SER A 45 4.37 13.24 11.87
N VAL A 46 3.26 12.62 12.27
CA VAL A 46 1.98 12.74 11.54
C VAL A 46 1.55 14.21 11.42
N GLU A 47 1.76 15.02 12.45
CA GLU A 47 1.52 16.47 12.37
C GLU A 47 2.33 17.12 11.25
N ALA A 48 3.61 16.80 11.14
CA ALA A 48 4.48 17.36 10.11
C ALA A 48 4.03 16.93 8.70
N ILE A 49 3.62 15.66 8.54
CA ILE A 49 3.04 15.12 7.30
C ILE A 49 1.76 15.89 6.94
N ARG A 50 0.87 16.14 7.90
CA ARG A 50 -0.36 16.90 7.67
C ARG A 50 -0.06 18.35 7.29
N ARG A 51 0.83 19.02 8.03
CA ARG A 51 1.23 20.43 7.82
C ARG A 51 1.90 20.67 6.46
N MET A 52 2.66 19.70 5.94
CA MET A 52 3.24 19.82 4.60
C MET A 52 2.22 19.59 3.47
N GLY A 53 0.97 19.25 3.78
CA GLY A 53 -0.09 19.00 2.80
C GLY A 53 -0.24 17.54 2.39
N GLY A 54 0.33 16.59 3.14
CA GLY A 54 0.13 15.16 2.89
C GLY A 54 -1.35 14.78 2.93
N ALA A 55 -1.78 13.96 1.98
CA ALA A 55 -3.16 13.46 1.88
C ALA A 55 -3.38 12.17 2.68
N ALA A 56 -2.31 11.45 3.00
CA ALA A 56 -2.33 10.24 3.82
C ALA A 56 -0.97 10.01 4.48
N VAL A 57 -0.97 9.37 5.64
CA VAL A 57 0.22 8.75 6.22
C VAL A 57 0.34 7.36 5.65
N LYS A 58 1.55 6.97 5.26
CA LYS A 58 1.85 5.61 4.82
C LYS A 58 2.77 4.94 5.84
N LEU A 59 2.50 3.67 6.14
CA LEU A 59 3.34 2.85 7.02
C LEU A 59 3.65 1.51 6.36
N LEU A 60 4.92 1.23 6.05
CA LEU A 60 5.36 -0.13 5.70
C LEU A 60 5.54 -0.96 6.97
N LEU A 61 5.06 -2.21 6.95
CA LEU A 61 5.21 -3.13 8.05
C LEU A 61 5.66 -4.49 7.53
N HIS A 62 6.88 -4.93 7.88
CA HIS A 62 7.23 -6.34 7.71
C HIS A 62 6.50 -7.15 8.77
N TYR A 63 5.58 -8.02 8.35
CA TYR A 63 4.69 -8.71 9.27
C TYR A 63 4.56 -10.19 8.92
N HIS A 64 4.71 -11.03 9.94
CA HIS A 64 4.37 -12.44 9.88
C HIS A 64 3.58 -12.75 11.16
N PRO A 65 2.35 -13.30 11.08
CA PRO A 65 1.47 -13.49 12.23
C PRO A 65 2.09 -14.33 13.37
N ASP A 66 2.98 -15.26 13.02
CA ASP A 66 3.65 -16.14 13.98
C ASP A 66 5.07 -15.68 14.35
N ALA A 67 5.49 -14.48 13.93
CA ALA A 67 6.79 -13.95 14.33
C ALA A 67 6.80 -13.51 15.80
N PRO A 68 7.93 -13.65 16.52
CA PRO A 68 8.06 -13.19 17.91
C PRO A 68 7.76 -11.69 18.09
N ASN A 69 8.00 -10.87 17.06
CA ASN A 69 7.75 -9.43 17.09
C ASN A 69 6.34 -9.02 16.60
N ALA A 70 5.45 -9.96 16.28
CA ALA A 70 4.13 -9.65 15.71
C ALA A 70 3.31 -8.69 16.60
N ALA A 71 3.29 -8.93 17.91
CA ALA A 71 2.59 -8.06 18.86
C ALA A 71 3.19 -6.63 18.88
N ALA A 72 4.51 -6.51 18.87
CA ALA A 72 5.19 -5.22 18.83
C ALA A 72 4.91 -4.47 17.51
N GLN A 73 4.81 -5.19 16.38
CA GLN A 73 4.41 -4.60 15.10
C GLN A 73 2.95 -4.11 15.13
N GLU A 74 2.04 -4.85 15.74
CA GLU A 74 0.65 -4.40 15.94
C GLU A 74 0.58 -3.13 16.80
N ASP A 75 1.43 -3.02 17.83
CA ASP A 75 1.51 -1.82 18.67
C ASP A 75 2.00 -0.60 17.87
N VAL A 76 2.96 -0.77 16.95
CA VAL A 76 3.39 0.30 16.04
C VAL A 76 2.23 0.76 15.15
N VAL A 77 1.41 -0.16 14.64
CA VAL A 77 0.21 0.20 13.86
C VAL A 77 -0.78 0.99 14.70
N ARG A 78 -1.10 0.53 15.92
CA ARG A 78 -2.01 1.23 16.85
C ARG A 78 -1.50 2.63 17.18
N GLN A 79 -0.19 2.77 17.43
CA GLN A 79 0.43 4.06 17.72
C GLN A 79 0.24 5.03 16.54
N VAL A 80 0.61 4.61 15.34
CA VAL A 80 0.53 5.48 14.14
C VAL A 80 -0.92 5.78 13.78
N ALA A 81 -1.84 4.83 13.96
CA ALA A 81 -3.27 5.04 13.75
C ALA A 81 -3.84 6.08 14.74
N ALA A 82 -3.47 6.02 16.01
CA ALA A 82 -3.89 7.02 17.00
C ALA A 82 -3.33 8.42 16.70
N GLU A 83 -2.07 8.51 16.23
CA GLU A 83 -1.52 9.77 15.73
C GLU A 83 -2.30 10.29 14.51
N CYS A 84 -2.65 9.41 13.56
CA CYS A 84 -3.45 9.73 12.37
C CYS A 84 -4.84 10.25 12.71
N ASP A 85 -5.52 9.62 13.66
CA ASP A 85 -6.83 10.05 14.17
C ASP A 85 -6.74 11.45 14.81
N THR A 86 -5.71 11.71 15.63
CA THR A 86 -5.47 13.01 16.28
C THR A 86 -5.32 14.16 15.27
N TYR A 87 -4.71 13.90 14.12
CA TYR A 87 -4.46 14.91 13.08
C TYR A 87 -5.39 14.80 11.86
N GLU A 88 -6.43 13.99 11.97
CA GLU A 88 -7.49 13.80 10.98
C GLU A 88 -6.94 13.53 9.56
N ILE A 89 -5.99 12.61 9.47
CA ILE A 89 -5.34 12.22 8.22
C ILE A 89 -5.33 10.68 8.10
N PRO A 90 -5.72 10.10 6.96
CA PRO A 90 -5.88 8.65 6.87
C PRO A 90 -4.55 7.89 6.93
N LEU A 91 -4.57 6.72 7.57
CA LEU A 91 -3.48 5.76 7.58
C LEU A 91 -3.63 4.73 6.44
N MET A 92 -2.66 4.72 5.53
CA MET A 92 -2.44 3.66 4.56
C MET A 92 -1.38 2.67 5.06
N LEU A 93 -1.81 1.49 5.49
CA LEU A 93 -0.92 0.43 5.99
C LEU A 93 -0.50 -0.50 4.85
N GLU A 94 0.80 -0.77 4.74
CA GLU A 94 1.42 -1.67 3.76
C GLU A 94 2.10 -2.86 4.47
N PRO A 95 1.35 -3.92 4.83
CA PRO A 95 1.97 -5.12 5.36
C PRO A 95 2.67 -5.92 4.25
N ILE A 96 3.88 -6.37 4.53
CA ILE A 96 4.71 -7.19 3.65
C ILE A 96 5.06 -8.48 4.38
N CYS A 97 4.53 -9.61 3.89
CA CYS A 97 4.82 -10.93 4.45
C CYS A 97 6.28 -11.31 4.22
N TYR A 98 6.86 -12.20 5.03
CA TYR A 98 8.22 -12.70 4.86
C TYR A 98 8.37 -14.09 5.49
N PRO A 99 9.27 -14.96 5.01
CA PRO A 99 9.49 -16.27 5.61
C PRO A 99 10.14 -16.14 6.99
N LEU A 100 9.69 -16.95 7.97
CA LEU A 100 10.31 -16.98 9.30
C LEU A 100 11.73 -17.53 9.25
N ASP A 101 11.93 -18.59 8.48
CA ASP A 101 13.24 -19.18 8.21
C ASP A 101 14.13 -18.17 7.43
N PRO A 102 15.31 -17.76 7.97
CA PRO A 102 16.21 -16.82 7.30
C PRO A 102 16.84 -17.35 6.02
N ASP A 103 16.92 -18.66 5.85
CA ASP A 103 17.51 -19.30 4.67
C ASP A 103 16.48 -19.50 3.55
N GLN A 104 15.18 -19.39 3.88
CA GLN A 104 14.08 -19.47 2.92
C GLN A 104 13.90 -18.13 2.19
N GLN A 105 13.73 -18.20 0.87
CA GLN A 105 13.43 -17.04 0.03
C GLN A 105 11.94 -16.92 -0.24
N LYS A 106 11.47 -15.70 -0.54
CA LYS A 106 10.07 -15.46 -0.93
C LYS A 106 9.66 -16.19 -2.22
N SER A 107 10.62 -16.46 -3.10
CA SER A 107 10.41 -17.17 -4.36
C SER A 107 10.34 -18.70 -4.18
N ASP A 108 10.66 -19.22 -2.99
CA ASP A 108 10.66 -20.66 -2.76
C ASP A 108 9.24 -21.21 -2.80
N PRO A 109 8.99 -22.35 -3.49
CA PRO A 109 7.66 -22.93 -3.62
C PRO A 109 6.94 -23.14 -2.27
N ALA A 110 7.69 -23.51 -1.23
CA ALA A 110 7.14 -23.73 0.11
C ALA A 110 6.61 -22.43 0.73
N PHE A 111 7.28 -21.29 0.54
CA PHE A 111 6.77 -20.00 1.00
C PHE A 111 5.64 -19.48 0.10
N ALA A 112 5.76 -19.67 -1.21
CA ALA A 112 4.71 -19.32 -2.16
C ALA A 112 3.36 -19.98 -1.84
N ALA A 113 3.37 -21.22 -1.35
CA ALA A 113 2.18 -21.93 -0.87
C ALA A 113 1.58 -21.36 0.42
N GLN A 114 2.39 -20.74 1.29
CA GLN A 114 1.94 -20.13 2.55
C GLN A 114 1.46 -18.68 2.36
N ARG A 115 1.98 -17.99 1.35
CA ARG A 115 1.74 -16.58 1.06
C ARG A 115 0.25 -16.18 1.09
N PRO A 116 -0.71 -16.93 0.50
CA PRO A 116 -2.11 -16.51 0.50
C PRO A 116 -2.67 -16.37 1.92
N GLU A 117 -2.44 -17.38 2.77
CA GLU A 117 -2.89 -17.36 4.16
C GLU A 117 -2.18 -16.27 4.99
N LEU A 118 -0.88 -16.05 4.75
CA LEU A 118 -0.14 -14.98 5.41
C LEU A 118 -0.70 -13.59 5.07
N VAL A 119 -1.03 -13.33 3.80
CA VAL A 119 -1.63 -12.06 3.38
C VAL A 119 -3.01 -11.87 4.02
N LEU A 120 -3.85 -12.91 4.00
CA LEU A 120 -5.19 -12.86 4.59
C LEU A 120 -5.17 -12.69 6.11
N GLU A 121 -4.30 -13.41 6.82
CA GLU A 121 -4.18 -13.31 8.27
C GLU A 121 -3.56 -11.97 8.70
N SER A 122 -2.61 -11.44 7.92
CA SER A 122 -2.10 -10.08 8.13
C SER A 122 -3.22 -9.06 8.04
N ALA A 123 -4.07 -9.13 7.02
CA ALA A 123 -5.23 -8.26 6.91
C ALA A 123 -6.19 -8.43 8.09
N ARG A 124 -6.48 -9.67 8.50
CA ARG A 124 -7.40 -9.98 9.60
C ARG A 124 -6.94 -9.38 10.93
N ARG A 125 -5.64 -9.40 11.21
CA ARG A 125 -5.09 -8.85 12.46
C ARG A 125 -4.87 -7.35 12.43
N LEU A 126 -4.45 -6.80 11.29
CA LEU A 126 -3.98 -5.42 11.21
C LEU A 126 -5.07 -4.42 10.81
N VAL A 127 -6.02 -4.80 9.95
CA VAL A 127 -7.11 -3.89 9.53
C VAL A 127 -7.91 -3.32 10.71
N PRO A 128 -8.26 -4.11 11.75
CA PRO A 128 -9.01 -3.60 12.91
C PRO A 128 -8.25 -2.57 13.76
N LEU A 129 -6.96 -2.36 13.54
CA LEU A 129 -6.09 -1.52 14.39
C LEU A 129 -6.13 -0.02 14.07
N GLY A 130 -7.19 0.44 13.40
CA GLY A 130 -7.35 1.84 12.99
C GLY A 130 -6.77 2.16 11.60
N VAL A 131 -6.70 1.16 10.71
CA VAL A 131 -6.26 1.36 9.32
C VAL A 131 -7.40 1.94 8.49
N ASP A 132 -7.12 2.95 7.68
CA ASP A 132 -8.08 3.56 6.75
C ASP A 132 -7.97 3.03 5.32
N ILE A 133 -6.76 2.63 4.91
CA ILE A 133 -6.51 2.04 3.59
C ILE A 133 -5.53 0.88 3.74
N LEU A 134 -5.90 -0.32 3.30
CA LEU A 134 -4.99 -1.46 3.24
C LEU A 134 -4.26 -1.48 1.90
N LYS A 135 -2.95 -1.29 1.87
CA LYS A 135 -2.10 -1.50 0.69
C LYS A 135 -1.55 -2.93 0.73
N ALA A 136 -2.20 -3.85 0.04
CA ALA A 136 -1.92 -5.29 0.16
C ALA A 136 -1.09 -5.85 -1.00
N GLU A 137 -0.28 -6.85 -0.68
CA GLU A 137 0.34 -7.75 -1.66
C GLU A 137 -0.72 -8.55 -2.43
N PHE A 138 -0.42 -8.94 -3.68
CA PHE A 138 -1.22 -9.96 -4.35
C PHE A 138 -1.10 -11.28 -3.56
N PRO A 139 -2.21 -11.97 -3.22
CA PRO A 139 -2.18 -13.12 -2.31
C PRO A 139 -1.32 -14.30 -2.81
N THR A 140 -1.25 -14.52 -4.12
CA THR A 140 -0.50 -15.65 -4.71
C THR A 140 0.78 -15.19 -5.39
N ASP A 141 1.73 -16.12 -5.54
CA ASP A 141 2.94 -15.89 -6.36
C ASP A 141 2.67 -16.24 -7.83
N ALA A 142 2.98 -15.31 -8.74
CA ALA A 142 2.69 -15.47 -10.16
C ALA A 142 3.52 -16.55 -10.87
N ASN A 143 4.61 -17.03 -10.26
CA ASN A 143 5.42 -18.12 -10.81
C ASN A 143 4.92 -19.50 -10.37
N HIS A 144 4.10 -19.55 -9.31
CA HIS A 144 3.67 -20.80 -8.67
C HIS A 144 2.17 -21.03 -8.73
N GLU A 145 1.37 -20.00 -9.00
CA GLU A 145 -0.07 -20.12 -9.21
C GLU A 145 -0.46 -19.53 -10.58
N THR A 146 -1.27 -20.28 -11.33
CA THR A 146 -1.78 -19.89 -12.66
C THR A 146 -3.30 -20.03 -12.77
N ASP A 147 -3.94 -20.66 -11.78
CA ASP A 147 -5.40 -20.79 -11.69
C ASP A 147 -6.01 -19.45 -11.25
N GLU A 148 -6.52 -18.71 -12.21
CA GLU A 148 -7.15 -17.42 -11.95
C GLU A 148 -8.40 -17.51 -11.08
N ALA A 149 -9.12 -18.64 -11.08
CA ALA A 149 -10.29 -18.80 -10.23
C ALA A 149 -9.87 -18.75 -8.75
N LYS A 150 -8.78 -19.47 -8.40
CA LYS A 150 -8.19 -19.40 -7.06
C LYS A 150 -7.66 -18.01 -6.72
N MET A 151 -7.01 -17.33 -7.67
CA MET A 151 -6.52 -15.97 -7.45
C MET A 151 -7.66 -15.00 -7.14
N VAL A 152 -8.77 -15.10 -7.89
CA VAL A 152 -10.00 -14.33 -7.65
C VAL A 152 -10.57 -14.64 -6.27
N ASP A 153 -10.64 -15.91 -5.89
CA ASP A 153 -11.18 -16.31 -4.59
C ASP A 153 -10.35 -15.78 -3.42
N TYR A 154 -9.02 -15.83 -3.50
CA TYR A 154 -8.16 -15.21 -2.49
C TYR A 154 -8.32 -13.69 -2.41
N CYS A 155 -8.45 -13.01 -3.56
CA CYS A 155 -8.71 -11.57 -3.57
C CYS A 155 -10.11 -11.23 -3.02
N ARG A 156 -11.11 -12.11 -3.22
CA ARG A 156 -12.45 -11.95 -2.65
C ARG A 156 -12.41 -12.13 -1.13
N SER A 157 -11.70 -13.14 -0.63
CA SER A 157 -11.47 -13.32 0.81
C SER A 157 -10.78 -12.09 1.43
N LEU A 158 -9.78 -11.52 0.75
CA LEU A 158 -9.12 -10.30 1.22
C LEU A 158 -10.08 -9.11 1.27
N SER A 159 -10.92 -8.98 0.24
CA SER A 159 -12.01 -8.00 0.19
C SER A 159 -13.01 -8.14 1.32
N GLU A 160 -13.39 -9.36 1.69
CA GLU A 160 -14.32 -9.65 2.79
C GLU A 160 -13.69 -9.33 4.14
N ILE A 161 -12.43 -9.75 4.35
CA ILE A 161 -11.68 -9.48 5.58
C ILE A 161 -11.46 -7.98 5.80
N SER A 162 -11.18 -7.24 4.73
CA SER A 162 -10.99 -5.78 4.81
C SER A 162 -12.28 -5.05 5.18
N GLY A 163 -13.45 -5.67 4.96
CA GLY A 163 -14.74 -5.12 5.32
C GLY A 163 -14.99 -3.74 4.70
N ASP A 164 -15.18 -2.74 5.56
CA ASP A 164 -15.44 -1.35 5.20
C ASP A 164 -14.14 -0.54 4.93
N VAL A 165 -12.96 -1.14 5.16
CA VAL A 165 -11.66 -0.55 4.82
C VAL A 165 -11.34 -0.84 3.35
N PRO A 166 -11.19 0.18 2.49
CA PRO A 166 -10.78 -0.05 1.11
C PRO A 166 -9.35 -0.62 1.07
N TRP A 167 -9.12 -1.55 0.15
CA TRP A 167 -7.78 -2.07 -0.10
C TRP A 167 -7.33 -1.80 -1.53
N VAL A 168 -6.03 -1.56 -1.69
CA VAL A 168 -5.37 -1.27 -2.96
C VAL A 168 -4.22 -2.23 -3.18
N LEU A 169 -4.03 -2.67 -4.42
CA LEU A 169 -2.98 -3.62 -4.75
C LEU A 169 -1.61 -2.94 -4.89
N LEU A 170 -0.58 -3.49 -4.26
CA LEU A 170 0.81 -3.10 -4.48
C LEU A 170 1.51 -3.99 -5.52
N SER A 171 2.52 -3.45 -6.21
CA SER A 171 3.15 -4.16 -7.34
C SER A 171 4.25 -5.16 -6.97
N ALA A 172 4.78 -5.12 -5.75
CA ALA A 172 5.81 -6.01 -5.20
C ALA A 172 7.12 -6.17 -6.00
N GLY A 173 7.27 -5.52 -7.16
CA GLY A 173 8.43 -5.67 -8.05
C GLY A 173 8.24 -6.69 -9.18
N VAL A 174 7.02 -7.22 -9.38
CA VAL A 174 6.73 -8.01 -10.59
C VAL A 174 6.79 -7.14 -11.85
N ASN A 175 6.96 -7.77 -13.01
CA ASN A 175 6.94 -7.06 -14.29
C ASN A 175 5.55 -6.46 -14.59
N PHE A 176 5.49 -5.52 -15.53
CA PHE A 176 4.25 -4.81 -15.88
C PHE A 176 3.11 -5.73 -16.33
N ALA A 177 3.39 -6.74 -17.16
CA ALA A 177 2.35 -7.63 -17.70
C ALA A 177 1.69 -8.46 -16.60
N THR A 178 2.50 -9.03 -15.70
CA THR A 178 2.02 -9.72 -14.51
C THR A 178 1.21 -8.77 -13.63
N PHE A 179 1.72 -7.57 -13.36
CA PHE A 179 1.03 -6.61 -12.50
C PHE A 179 -0.31 -6.14 -13.09
N GLN A 180 -0.37 -5.88 -14.40
CA GLN A 180 -1.60 -5.51 -15.09
C GLN A 180 -2.67 -6.58 -14.91
N ARG A 181 -2.30 -7.86 -15.05
CA ARG A 181 -3.24 -8.96 -14.84
C ARG A 181 -3.70 -9.05 -13.38
N GLN A 182 -2.78 -8.89 -12.44
CA GLN A 182 -3.10 -8.87 -11.01
C GLN A 182 -4.05 -7.71 -10.64
N VAL A 183 -3.85 -6.51 -11.20
CA VAL A 183 -4.77 -5.37 -10.99
C VAL A 183 -6.16 -5.70 -11.51
N GLU A 184 -6.28 -6.31 -12.68
CA GLU A 184 -7.58 -6.70 -13.22
C GLU A 184 -8.31 -7.71 -12.32
N ILE A 185 -7.60 -8.73 -11.84
CA ILE A 185 -8.13 -9.76 -10.92
C ILE A 185 -8.54 -9.13 -9.59
N ALA A 186 -7.64 -8.37 -8.97
CA ALA A 186 -7.87 -7.72 -7.67
C ALA A 186 -9.07 -6.76 -7.72
N CYS A 187 -9.16 -5.93 -8.76
CA CYS A 187 -10.27 -4.98 -8.92
C CYS A 187 -11.61 -5.71 -9.11
N LYS A 188 -11.67 -6.75 -9.97
CA LYS A 188 -12.87 -7.59 -10.12
C LYS A 188 -13.30 -8.26 -8.82
N ALA A 189 -12.35 -8.58 -7.95
CA ALA A 189 -12.58 -9.23 -6.66
C ALA A 189 -12.80 -8.24 -5.51
N GLY A 190 -12.89 -6.93 -5.79
CA GLY A 190 -13.33 -5.92 -4.83
C GLY A 190 -12.25 -4.94 -4.33
N ALA A 191 -11.02 -4.99 -4.86
CA ALA A 191 -10.04 -3.94 -4.59
C ALA A 191 -10.56 -2.58 -5.06
N SER A 192 -10.13 -1.52 -4.38
CA SER A 192 -10.46 -0.13 -4.68
C SER A 192 -9.43 0.58 -5.56
N GLY A 193 -8.44 -0.15 -6.07
CA GLY A 193 -7.44 0.36 -6.99
C GLY A 193 -6.06 -0.25 -6.75
N PHE A 194 -5.01 0.53 -7.02
CA PHE A 194 -3.63 0.10 -6.88
C PHE A 194 -2.72 1.24 -6.42
N VAL A 195 -1.59 0.87 -5.80
CA VAL A 195 -0.46 1.77 -5.51
C VAL A 195 0.81 1.08 -6.00
N ALA A 196 1.28 1.51 -7.17
CA ALA A 196 2.37 0.86 -7.88
C ALA A 196 3.54 1.79 -8.14
N GLY A 197 4.75 1.23 -8.12
CA GLY A 197 5.98 1.93 -8.46
C GLY A 197 6.78 1.16 -9.50
N ARG A 198 7.53 0.16 -9.03
CA ARG A 198 8.47 -0.62 -9.86
C ARG A 198 7.87 -1.21 -11.13
N ALA A 199 6.64 -1.74 -11.08
CA ALA A 199 6.00 -2.29 -12.28
C ALA A 199 5.73 -1.23 -13.38
N ILE A 200 5.73 0.06 -13.04
CA ILE A 200 5.50 1.16 -13.98
C ILE A 200 6.82 1.70 -14.51
N TRP A 201 7.80 1.96 -13.64
CA TRP A 201 8.97 2.79 -13.97
C TRP A 201 10.35 2.22 -13.62
N ASN A 202 10.46 0.97 -13.12
CA ASN A 202 11.76 0.44 -12.62
C ASN A 202 12.89 0.51 -13.66
N GLU A 203 12.58 0.24 -14.93
CA GLU A 203 13.57 0.26 -16.02
C GLU A 203 14.24 1.65 -16.18
N ALA A 204 13.56 2.72 -15.79
CA ALA A 204 14.11 4.08 -15.84
C ALA A 204 15.36 4.25 -14.96
N LEU A 205 15.53 3.41 -13.92
CA LEU A 205 16.68 3.44 -13.02
C LEU A 205 17.96 2.88 -13.68
N GLU A 206 17.81 1.99 -14.65
CA GLU A 206 18.92 1.33 -15.35
C GLU A 206 19.31 2.06 -16.65
N MET A 207 18.49 3.00 -17.11
CA MET A 207 18.73 3.72 -18.35
C MET A 207 19.88 4.72 -18.24
N ALA A 208 20.88 4.57 -19.11
CA ALA A 208 21.95 5.53 -19.26
C ALA A 208 21.46 6.83 -19.93
N GLY A 209 21.70 7.96 -19.25
CA GLY A 209 21.44 9.30 -19.79
C GLY A 209 20.01 9.78 -19.59
N GLU A 210 19.89 11.07 -19.25
CA GLU A 210 18.63 11.74 -18.94
C GLU A 210 17.63 11.67 -20.11
N SER A 211 18.08 11.83 -21.34
CA SER A 211 17.20 11.83 -22.51
C SER A 211 16.50 10.47 -22.73
N ALA A 212 17.21 9.35 -22.54
CA ALA A 212 16.61 8.02 -22.67
C ALA A 212 15.59 7.77 -21.56
N ARG A 213 15.96 8.11 -20.32
CA ARG A 213 15.08 8.02 -19.15
C ARG A 213 13.81 8.86 -19.32
N ASN A 214 13.94 10.12 -19.73
CA ASN A 214 12.80 11.02 -19.94
C ASN A 214 11.92 10.54 -21.09
N ARG A 215 12.48 9.98 -22.17
CA ARG A 215 11.67 9.37 -23.24
C ARG A 215 10.84 8.21 -22.71
N PHE A 216 11.44 7.29 -21.95
CA PHE A 216 10.73 6.16 -21.37
C PHE A 216 9.63 6.59 -20.40
N LEU A 217 9.94 7.52 -19.48
CA LEU A 217 8.96 8.03 -18.51
C LEU A 217 7.78 8.71 -19.22
N ASN A 218 8.03 9.52 -20.24
CA ASN A 218 6.98 10.25 -20.97
C ASN A 218 6.19 9.39 -21.98
N THR A 219 6.61 8.14 -22.23
CA THR A 219 5.94 7.26 -23.19
C THR A 219 5.45 5.98 -22.51
N ILE A 220 6.36 5.04 -22.25
CA ILE A 220 6.04 3.72 -21.72
C ILE A 220 5.45 3.81 -20.32
N ALA A 221 6.07 4.54 -19.39
CA ALA A 221 5.58 4.62 -18.01
C ALA A 221 4.20 5.31 -17.93
N VAL A 222 3.99 6.40 -18.66
CA VAL A 222 2.67 7.06 -18.78
C VAL A 222 1.63 6.12 -19.40
N SER A 223 1.97 5.40 -20.47
CA SER A 223 1.06 4.43 -21.09
C SER A 223 0.66 3.32 -20.12
N ARG A 224 1.62 2.80 -19.34
CA ARG A 224 1.38 1.79 -18.31
C ARG A 224 0.44 2.31 -17.23
N LEU A 225 0.69 3.52 -16.71
CA LEU A 225 -0.17 4.13 -15.71
C LEU A 225 -1.60 4.33 -16.22
N ARG A 226 -1.77 4.78 -17.47
CA ARG A 226 -3.09 4.94 -18.10
C ARG A 226 -3.84 3.61 -18.19
N VAL A 227 -3.20 2.56 -18.69
CA VAL A 227 -3.82 1.21 -18.79
C VAL A 227 -4.29 0.72 -17.41
N LEU A 228 -3.46 0.88 -16.38
CA LEU A 228 -3.83 0.48 -15.01
C LEU A 228 -4.97 1.34 -14.46
N ALA A 229 -4.92 2.66 -14.67
CA ALA A 229 -5.96 3.59 -14.24
C ALA A 229 -7.31 3.31 -14.92
N ASP A 230 -7.32 3.08 -16.23
CA ASP A 230 -8.54 2.73 -16.98
C ASP A 230 -9.12 1.39 -16.50
N THR A 231 -8.26 0.41 -16.23
CA THR A 231 -8.67 -0.89 -15.66
C THR A 231 -9.31 -0.71 -14.28
N ALA A 232 -8.67 0.05 -13.39
CA ALA A 232 -9.20 0.32 -12.05
C ALA A 232 -10.50 1.12 -12.11
N ASN A 233 -10.58 2.17 -12.92
CA ASN A 233 -11.80 2.98 -13.09
C ASN A 233 -12.99 2.14 -13.59
N TYR A 234 -12.73 1.12 -14.42
CA TYR A 234 -13.78 0.25 -14.96
C TYR A 234 -14.17 -0.90 -14.01
N ARG A 235 -13.20 -1.47 -13.27
CA ARG A 235 -13.39 -2.73 -12.53
C ARG A 235 -13.39 -2.59 -11.01
N ALA A 236 -12.75 -1.57 -10.46
CA ALA A 236 -12.53 -1.48 -9.01
C ALA A 236 -13.82 -1.16 -8.27
N THR A 237 -13.89 -1.59 -7.02
CA THR A 237 -14.97 -1.16 -6.11
C THR A 237 -14.62 0.21 -5.56
N SER A 238 -15.44 1.22 -5.89
CA SER A 238 -15.22 2.59 -5.42
C SER A 238 -15.13 2.66 -3.90
N TRP A 239 -14.10 3.32 -3.37
CA TRP A 239 -13.86 3.39 -1.92
C TRP A 239 -15.03 3.96 -1.10
N PRO A 240 -15.87 4.91 -1.58
CA PRO A 240 -17.05 5.37 -0.83
C PRO A 240 -18.09 4.26 -0.63
N VAL A 241 -18.14 3.25 -1.51
CA VAL A 241 -19.01 2.08 -1.34
C VAL A 241 -18.53 1.22 -0.17
N ARG A 242 -17.20 1.14 0.04
CA ARG A 242 -16.59 0.44 1.18
C ARG A 242 -16.81 1.21 2.48
N VAL A 243 -16.41 2.48 2.48
CA VAL A 243 -16.44 3.33 3.67
C VAL A 243 -17.86 3.74 4.07
N GLY A 244 -18.85 3.69 3.15
CA GLY A 244 -20.17 4.31 3.28
C GLY A 244 -20.99 4.01 4.55
N LYS A 245 -20.65 2.97 5.33
CA LYS A 245 -21.24 2.74 6.66
C LYS A 245 -20.66 3.62 7.77
N ARG A 246 -19.46 4.16 7.58
CA ARG A 246 -18.70 5.01 8.52
C ARG A 246 -18.83 6.51 8.22
N THR A 247 -19.38 6.91 7.07
CA THR A 247 -19.48 8.33 6.73
C THR A 247 -20.47 9.03 7.68
N PRO A 248 -20.02 9.98 8.52
CA PRO A 248 -20.91 10.69 9.43
C PRO A 248 -21.90 11.56 8.64
N ARG A 249 -23.10 11.73 9.20
CA ARG A 249 -24.06 12.72 8.67
C ARG A 249 -23.57 14.12 9.03
N CYS A 250 -23.48 14.98 8.03
CA CYS A 250 -23.14 16.38 8.20
C CYS A 250 -24.43 17.16 8.51
N GLU A 251 -24.57 17.63 9.74
CA GLU A 251 -25.71 18.44 10.17
C GLU A 251 -25.43 19.94 9.96
N GLU A 252 -26.49 20.75 9.88
CA GLU A 252 -26.34 22.21 9.84
C GLU A 252 -25.59 22.68 11.09
N GLY A 253 -24.62 23.59 10.91
CA GLY A 253 -23.77 24.07 12.01
C GLY A 253 -22.63 23.14 12.43
N TRP A 254 -22.35 22.05 11.70
CA TRP A 254 -21.26 21.10 12.04
C TRP A 254 -19.90 21.75 12.31
N TYR A 255 -19.58 22.85 11.61
CA TYR A 255 -18.30 23.54 11.71
C TYR A 255 -18.12 24.30 13.04
N GLU A 256 -19.21 24.59 13.75
CA GLU A 256 -19.17 25.35 15.01
C GLU A 256 -18.62 24.52 16.17
N GLY A 257 -18.71 23.19 16.08
CA GLY A 257 -18.17 22.24 17.05
C GLY A 257 -16.87 21.56 16.62
N TYR A 258 -16.36 21.83 15.41
CA TYR A 258 -15.24 21.09 14.80
C TYR A 258 -13.88 21.32 15.48
N SER A 259 -13.79 22.32 16.36
CA SER A 259 -12.55 22.77 17.00
C SER A 259 -12.47 22.49 18.51
N ARG A 260 -13.13 21.44 19.00
CA ARG A 260 -12.96 20.96 20.39
C ARG A 260 -12.28 19.60 20.46
#